data_AF-D4HLF0-F1
#
_entry.id   AF-D4HLF0-F1
#
_cell.length_a   1.000
_cell.length_b   1.000
_cell.length_c   1.000
_cell.angle_alpha   90.00
_cell.angle_beta   90.00
_cell.angle_gamma   90.00
#
_symmetry.space_group_name_H-M   'P 1'
#
loop_
_entity.id
_entity.type
_entity.pdbx_description
1 polymer ?
#
loop_
_entity_poly.entity_id
_entity_poly.type
_entity_poly.pdbx_seq_one_letter_code
_entity_poly.pdbx_strand_id
1 'polypeptide(L)'
;VDPSPWPFVAALGGLSLTFGGVLFMHNYKGGGELLSLGFIIILYVMFTWWRDIIREAMFEGQHTLGVQQGLWMGMILFIVSEILFYFGFFRGFFTSSISPVFNIGGVWPPAGIEAISPRGLPLLNTILLMSSGASVIWAHPARMA
;
A
#
# COMPACT_ATOMS: atom_id res chain seq x y z
N VAL A 1 8.74 24.97 -4.87
CA VAL A 1 8.70 24.29 -3.57
C VAL A 1 9.94 24.69 -2.79
N ASP A 2 9.74 25.23 -1.60
CA ASP A 2 10.83 25.56 -0.70
C ASP A 2 11.52 24.28 -0.19
N PRO A 3 12.81 24.35 0.19
CA PRO A 3 13.53 23.18 0.68
C PRO A 3 12.85 22.59 1.92
N SER A 4 12.43 21.33 1.82
CA SER A 4 11.81 20.59 2.92
C SER A 4 12.73 19.50 3.46
N PRO A 5 12.74 19.24 4.78
CA PRO A 5 13.58 18.20 5.39
C PRO A 5 13.01 16.79 5.21
N TRP A 6 11.73 16.68 4.82
CA TRP A 6 10.98 15.41 4.78
C TRP A 6 11.61 14.31 3.93
N PRO A 7 12.16 14.57 2.73
CA PRO A 7 12.83 13.54 1.94
C PRO A 7 14.01 12.89 2.68
N PHE A 8 14.80 13.68 3.40
CA PHE A 8 15.95 13.17 4.16
C PHE A 8 15.51 12.33 5.37
N VAL A 9 14.52 12.82 6.13
CA VAL A 9 13.99 12.08 7.29
C VAL A 9 13.29 10.79 6.84
N ALA A 10 12.57 10.81 5.72
CA ALA A 10 11.99 9.60 5.12
C ALA A 10 13.08 8.58 4.73
N ALA A 11 14.18 9.03 4.12
CA ALA A 11 15.29 8.15 3.76
C ALA A 11 15.92 7.49 4.99
N LEU A 12 16.12 8.24 6.09
CA LEU A 12 16.60 7.67 7.37
C LEU A 12 15.58 6.69 7.97
N GLY A 13 14.28 7.00 7.88
CA GLY A 13 13.21 6.08 8.29
C GLY A 13 13.24 4.77 7.51
N GLY A 14 13.38 4.84 6.18
CA GLY A 14 13.49 3.67 5.31
C GLY A 14 14.74 2.85 5.56
N LEU A 15 15.88 3.51 5.81
CA LEU A 15 17.12 2.87 6.22
C LEU A 15 16.93 2.10 7.53
N SER A 16 16.36 2.76 8.55
CA SER A 16 16.09 2.14 9.85
C SER A 16 15.13 0.95 9.73
N LEU A 17 14.11 1.06 8.87
CA LEU A 17 13.11 0.01 8.65
C LEU A 17 13.72 -1.22 7.96
N THR A 18 14.57 -1.01 6.95
CA THR A 18 15.24 -2.11 6.24
C THR A 18 16.30 -2.80 7.10
N PHE A 19 17.21 -2.05 7.74
CA PHE A 19 18.20 -2.62 8.65
C PHE A 19 17.55 -3.27 9.88
N GLY A 20 16.58 -2.59 10.49
CA GLY A 20 15.81 -3.13 11.61
C GLY A 20 15.09 -4.42 11.24
N GLY A 21 14.48 -4.48 10.06
CA GLY A 21 13.80 -5.67 9.55
C GLY A 21 14.75 -6.86 9.37
N VAL A 22 15.91 -6.64 8.76
CA VAL A 22 16.93 -7.70 8.60
C VAL A 22 17.43 -8.18 9.96
N LEU A 23 17.75 -7.27 10.89
CA LEU A 23 18.20 -7.62 12.23
C LEU A 23 17.14 -8.37 13.03
N PHE A 24 15.87 -7.97 12.90
CA PHE A 24 14.74 -8.63 13.52
C PHE A 24 14.55 -10.07 13.00
N MET A 25 14.57 -10.27 11.67
CA MET A 25 14.44 -11.60 11.06
C MET A 25 15.57 -12.56 11.46
N HIS A 26 16.76 -12.04 11.77
CA HIS A 26 17.92 -12.83 12.22
C HIS A 26 18.07 -12.90 13.76
N ASN A 27 17.07 -12.44 14.53
CA ASN A 27 17.07 -12.47 16.00
C ASN A 27 18.25 -11.72 16.67
N TYR A 28 18.75 -10.64 16.07
CA TYR A 28 19.73 -9.77 16.73
C TYR A 28 19.08 -8.89 17.80
N LYS A 29 19.79 -8.66 18.91
CA LYS A 29 19.33 -7.77 19.99
C LYS A 29 19.13 -6.34 19.45
N GLY A 30 18.00 -5.72 19.81
CA GLY A 30 17.63 -4.37 19.37
C GLY A 30 17.06 -4.26 17.94
N GLY A 31 17.01 -5.36 17.17
CA GLY A 31 16.48 -5.34 15.80
C GLY A 31 14.99 -4.94 15.73
N GLY A 32 14.17 -5.49 16.64
CA GLY A 32 12.75 -5.14 16.72
C GLY A 32 12.50 -3.68 17.13
N GLU A 33 13.31 -3.14 18.05
CA GLU A 33 13.24 -1.73 18.46
C GLU A 33 13.59 -0.82 17.28
N LEU A 34 14.67 -1.11 16.55
CA LEU A 34 15.07 -0.35 15.37
C LEU A 34 14.04 -0.41 14.23
N LEU A 35 13.42 -1.57 14.02
CA LEU A 35 12.33 -1.75 13.05
C LEU A 35 11.12 -0.89 13.45
N SER A 36 10.72 -0.93 14.71
CA SER A 36 9.58 -0.15 15.23
C SER A 36 9.83 1.35 15.14
N LEU A 37 11.07 1.80 15.42
CA LEU A 37 11.49 3.19 15.28
C LEU A 37 11.41 3.64 13.82
N GLY A 38 11.93 2.84 12.89
CA GLY A 38 11.84 3.13 11.45
C GLY A 38 10.39 3.26 10.98
N PHE A 39 9.50 2.37 11.45
CA PHE A 39 8.07 2.43 11.14
C PHE A 39 7.41 3.70 11.67
N ILE A 40 7.69 4.09 12.92
CA ILE A 40 7.18 5.34 13.52
C ILE A 40 7.68 6.57 12.75
N ILE A 41 8.95 6.61 12.37
CA ILE A 41 9.53 7.72 11.59
C ILE A 41 8.82 7.85 10.23
N ILE A 42 8.58 6.75 9.51
CA ILE A 42 7.88 6.79 8.23
C ILE A 42 6.45 7.32 8.41
N LEU A 43 5.69 6.82 9.39
CA LEU A 43 4.34 7.33 9.66
C LEU A 43 4.34 8.82 10.03
N TYR A 44 5.30 9.25 10.85
CA TYR A 44 5.47 10.64 11.22
C TYR A 44 5.72 11.52 9.98
N VAL A 45 6.64 11.11 9.10
CA VAL A 45 6.95 11.86 7.88
C VAL A 45 5.78 11.87 6.93
N MET A 46 5.05 10.76 6.75
CA MET A 46 3.84 10.75 5.92
C MET A 46 2.82 11.78 6.42
N PHE A 47 2.59 11.84 7.73
CA PHE A 47 1.66 12.80 8.32
C PHE A 47 2.13 14.25 8.13
N THR A 48 3.37 14.58 8.48
CA THR A 48 3.86 15.97 8.41
C THR A 48 4.06 16.44 6.97
N TRP A 49 4.51 15.58 6.07
CA TRP A 49 4.69 15.91 4.67
C TRP A 49 3.34 16.14 3.98
N TRP A 50 2.35 15.26 4.18
CA TRP A 50 1.01 15.50 3.63
C TRP A 50 0.35 16.74 4.20
N ARG A 51 0.53 17.03 5.51
CA ARG A 51 0.08 18.28 6.10
C ARG A 51 0.67 19.49 5.37
N ASP A 52 1.95 19.46 5.04
CA ASP A 52 2.62 20.57 4.36
C ASP A 52 2.15 20.71 2.90
N ILE A 53 1.92 19.60 2.19
CA ILE A 53 1.31 19.62 0.84
C ILE A 53 -0.11 20.24 0.91
N ILE A 54 -0.91 19.89 1.91
CA ILE A 54 -2.25 20.47 2.09
C ILE A 54 -2.15 21.98 2.36
N ARG A 55 -1.13 22.42 3.12
CA ARG A 55 -0.91 23.84 3.40
C ARG A 55 -0.51 24.63 2.15
N GLU A 56 0.43 24.10 1.38
CA GLU A 56 0.87 24.67 0.09
C GLU A 56 -0.31 24.78 -0.90
N ALA A 57 -1.19 23.77 -0.91
CA ALA A 57 -2.38 23.75 -1.75
C ALA A 57 -3.44 24.78 -1.32
N MET A 58 -3.81 24.81 -0.03
CA MET A 58 -4.98 25.55 0.45
C MET A 58 -4.68 27.00 0.86
N PHE A 59 -3.51 27.26 1.43
CA PHE A 59 -3.18 28.57 2.02
C PHE A 59 -2.21 29.39 1.16
N GLU A 60 -1.34 28.73 0.40
CA GLU A 60 -0.33 29.40 -0.43
C GLU A 60 -0.70 29.46 -1.92
N GLY A 61 -1.71 28.69 -2.35
CA GLY A 61 -2.26 28.75 -3.70
C GLY A 61 -1.31 28.30 -4.81
N GLN A 62 -0.27 27.54 -4.49
CA GLN A 62 0.78 27.14 -5.46
C GLN A 62 0.32 26.05 -6.46
N HIS A 63 -0.84 25.44 -6.22
CA HIS A 63 -1.41 24.38 -7.06
C HIS A 63 -2.13 24.93 -8.30
N THR A 64 -1.36 25.41 -9.27
CA THR A 64 -1.86 25.80 -10.60
C THR A 64 -2.43 24.59 -11.37
N LEU A 65 -3.21 24.84 -12.43
CA LEU A 65 -3.81 23.77 -13.25
C LEU A 65 -2.77 22.77 -13.78
N GLY A 66 -1.59 23.25 -14.19
CA GLY A 66 -0.50 22.37 -14.64
C GLY A 66 0.01 21.44 -13.54
N VAL A 67 0.15 21.94 -12.31
CA VAL A 67 0.55 21.14 -11.13
C VAL A 67 -0.52 20.11 -10.79
N GLN A 68 -1.80 20.49 -10.81
CA GLN A 68 -2.92 19.57 -10.55
C GLN A 68 -2.98 18.43 -11.58
N GLN A 69 -2.79 18.73 -12.86
CA GLN A 69 -2.69 17.71 -13.91
C GLN A 69 -1.50 16.77 -13.68
N GLY A 70 -0.35 17.32 -13.27
CA GLY A 70 0.83 16.54 -12.90
C GLY A 70 0.57 15.58 -11.74
N LEU A 71 -0.09 16.05 -10.66
CA LEU A 71 -0.47 15.21 -9.52
C LEU A 71 -1.46 14.11 -9.92
N TRP A 72 -2.43 14.42 -10.78
CA TRP A 72 -3.38 13.42 -11.30
C TRP A 72 -2.67 12.34 -12.11
N MET A 73 -1.77 12.74 -13.03
CA MET A 73 -0.97 11.79 -13.81
C MET A 73 -0.06 10.95 -12.91
N GLY A 74 0.57 11.57 -11.91
CA GLY A 74 1.40 10.88 -10.91
C GLY A 74 0.62 9.82 -10.13
N MET A 75 -0.61 10.14 -9.70
CA MET A 75 -1.47 9.19 -8.99
C MET A 75 -1.89 8.02 -9.88
N ILE A 76 -2.20 8.27 -11.16
CA ILE A 76 -2.52 7.19 -12.11
C ILE A 76 -1.31 6.27 -12.31
N LEU A 77 -0.12 6.83 -12.54
CA LEU A 77 1.10 6.03 -12.70
C LEU A 77 1.41 5.21 -11.44
N PHE A 78 1.21 5.79 -10.26
CA PHE A 78 1.32 5.07 -8.99
C PHE A 78 0.34 3.89 -8.91
N ILE A 79 -0.95 4.10 -9.19
CA ILE A 79 -1.96 3.02 -9.21
C ILE A 79 -1.59 1.93 -10.22
N VAL A 80 -1.12 2.30 -11.41
CA VAL A 80 -0.67 1.33 -12.43
C VAL A 80 0.51 0.50 -11.92
N SER A 81 1.48 1.12 -11.23
CA SER A 81 2.59 0.37 -10.62
C SER A 81 2.12 -0.62 -9.55
N GLU A 82 1.12 -0.26 -8.74
CA GLU A 82 0.52 -1.17 -7.74
C GLU A 82 -0.22 -2.34 -8.41
N ILE A 83 -0.96 -2.11 -9.50
CA ILE A 83 -1.61 -3.18 -10.27
C ILE A 83 -0.57 -4.19 -10.80
N LEU A 84 0.56 -3.71 -11.31
CA LEU A 84 1.66 -4.56 -11.78
C LEU A 84 2.35 -5.31 -10.64
N PHE A 85 2.49 -4.69 -9.47
CA PHE A 85 2.99 -5.35 -8.27
C PHE A 85 2.08 -6.52 -7.84
N TYR A 86 0.75 -6.31 -7.80
CA TYR A 86 -0.21 -7.38 -7.53
C TYR A 86 -0.23 -8.47 -8.61
N PHE A 87 -0.01 -8.11 -9.88
CA PHE A 87 0.11 -9.08 -10.96
C PHE A 87 1.25 -10.09 -10.71
N GLY A 88 2.35 -9.68 -10.07
CA GLY A 88 3.43 -10.56 -9.64
C GLY A 88 2.96 -11.67 -8.70
N PHE A 89 2.14 -11.32 -7.69
CA PHE A 89 1.55 -12.30 -6.77
C PHE A 89 0.57 -13.23 -7.46
N PHE A 90 -0.31 -12.71 -8.33
CA PHE A 90 -1.23 -13.53 -9.10
C PHE A 90 -0.50 -14.52 -9.99
N ARG A 91 0.58 -14.10 -10.66
CA ARG A 91 1.43 -15.00 -11.45
C ARG A 91 2.01 -16.11 -10.58
N GLY A 92 2.51 -15.79 -9.38
CA GLY A 92 2.99 -16.78 -8.41
C GLY A 92 1.92 -17.79 -8.00
N PHE A 93 0.72 -17.31 -7.70
CA PHE A 93 -0.44 -18.14 -7.36
C PHE A 93 -0.87 -19.06 -8.52
N PHE A 94 -1.03 -18.52 -9.74
CA PHE A 94 -1.46 -19.30 -10.90
C PHE A 94 -0.41 -20.33 -11.31
N THR A 95 0.87 -19.97 -11.29
CA THR A 95 1.96 -20.91 -11.60
C THR A 95 1.92 -22.12 -10.65
N SER A 96 1.69 -21.86 -9.36
CA SER A 96 1.69 -22.91 -8.33
C SER A 96 0.40 -23.74 -8.31
N SER A 97 -0.75 -23.16 -8.65
CA SER A 97 -2.06 -23.84 -8.61
C SER A 97 -2.40 -24.59 -9.89
N ILE A 98 -1.94 -24.14 -11.07
CA ILE A 98 -2.21 -24.81 -12.36
C ILE A 98 -1.34 -26.07 -12.52
N SER A 99 -0.09 -26.04 -12.05
CA SER A 99 0.82 -27.18 -12.08
C SER A 99 1.39 -27.44 -10.68
N PRO A 100 0.59 -28.02 -9.77
CA PRO A 100 1.03 -28.29 -8.41
C PRO A 100 2.17 -29.31 -8.40
N VAL A 101 3.22 -29.04 -7.62
CA VAL A 101 4.35 -29.95 -7.51
C VAL A 101 3.94 -31.28 -6.87
N PHE A 102 4.57 -32.37 -7.31
CA PHE A 102 4.25 -33.72 -6.84
C PHE A 102 4.42 -33.89 -5.33
N ASN A 103 5.35 -33.16 -4.71
CA ASN A 103 5.59 -33.17 -3.26
C ASN A 103 4.37 -32.74 -2.42
N ILE A 104 3.39 -32.07 -3.02
CA ILE A 104 2.16 -31.60 -2.37
C ILE A 104 0.96 -32.51 -2.74
N GLY A 105 1.21 -33.62 -3.43
CA GLY A 105 0.19 -34.58 -3.88
C GLY A 105 -0.34 -34.33 -5.29
N GLY A 106 0.23 -33.36 -6.03
CA GLY A 106 -0.16 -33.09 -7.42
C GLY A 106 -1.60 -32.58 -7.61
N VAL A 107 -2.24 -32.13 -6.55
CA VAL A 107 -3.62 -31.61 -6.54
C VAL A 107 -3.68 -30.23 -5.91
N TRP A 108 -4.65 -29.42 -6.34
CA TRP A 108 -4.95 -28.13 -5.75
C TRP A 108 -6.44 -28.08 -5.35
N PRO A 109 -6.77 -27.73 -4.10
CA PRO A 109 -5.89 -27.39 -2.98
C PRO A 109 -5.01 -28.57 -2.52
N PRO A 110 -3.87 -28.30 -1.85
CA PRO A 110 -3.06 -29.33 -1.21
C PRO A 110 -3.87 -30.24 -0.29
N ALA A 111 -3.56 -31.53 -0.27
CA ALA A 111 -4.20 -32.47 0.64
C ALA A 111 -4.02 -32.03 2.10
N GLY A 112 -5.10 -32.05 2.88
CA GLY A 112 -5.10 -31.62 4.29
C GLY A 112 -5.34 -30.14 4.54
N ILE A 113 -5.46 -29.31 3.49
CA ILE A 113 -5.88 -27.91 3.61
C ILE A 113 -7.36 -27.78 3.21
N GLU A 114 -8.19 -27.38 4.17
CA GLU A 114 -9.58 -27.03 3.89
C GLU A 114 -9.66 -25.60 3.34
N ALA A 115 -10.12 -25.48 2.09
CA ALA A 115 -10.31 -24.17 1.47
C ALA A 115 -11.48 -23.42 2.12
N ILE A 116 -11.28 -22.12 2.39
CA ILE A 116 -12.34 -21.25 2.89
C ILE A 116 -13.46 -21.18 1.84
N SER A 117 -14.70 -21.36 2.27
CA SER A 117 -15.85 -21.31 1.37
C SER A 117 -16.00 -19.90 0.75
N PRO A 118 -16.13 -19.77 -0.59
CA PRO A 118 -16.25 -18.46 -1.22
C PRO A 118 -17.54 -17.69 -0.86
N ARG A 119 -18.59 -18.41 -0.44
CA ARG A 119 -19.93 -17.85 -0.18
C ARG A 119 -20.12 -17.29 1.24
N GLY A 120 -19.15 -17.52 2.13
CA GLY A 120 -19.20 -17.02 3.50
C GLY A 120 -18.65 -15.60 3.63
N LEU A 121 -17.64 -15.46 4.50
CA LEU A 121 -16.96 -14.18 4.76
C LEU A 121 -16.37 -13.51 3.50
N PRO A 122 -15.77 -14.23 2.53
CA PRO A 122 -15.24 -13.59 1.34
C PRO A 122 -16.31 -12.85 0.51
N LEU A 123 -17.50 -13.43 0.35
CA LEU A 123 -18.61 -12.81 -0.36
C LEU A 123 -19.09 -11.54 0.34
N LEU A 124 -19.21 -11.58 1.66
CA LEU A 124 -19.60 -10.41 2.47
C LEU A 124 -18.61 -9.26 2.27
N ASN A 125 -17.30 -9.54 2.28
CA ASN A 125 -16.27 -8.53 2.05
C ASN A 125 -16.38 -7.93 0.64
N THR A 126 -16.67 -8.72 -0.39
CA THR A 126 -16.91 -8.21 -1.74
C THR A 126 -18.11 -7.27 -1.79
N ILE A 127 -19.22 -7.62 -1.13
CA ILE A 127 -20.40 -6.76 -1.07
C ILE A 127 -20.10 -5.46 -0.33
N LEU A 128 -19.34 -5.51 0.79
CA LEU A 128 -18.92 -4.32 1.51
C LEU A 128 -18.02 -3.40 0.66
N LEU A 129 -17.08 -3.97 -0.09
CA LEU A 129 -16.23 -3.19 -0.99
C LEU A 129 -17.04 -2.55 -2.11
N MET A 130 -17.96 -3.29 -2.74
CA MET A 130 -18.83 -2.75 -3.79
C MET A 130 -19.75 -1.64 -3.26
N SER A 131 -20.35 -1.81 -2.08
CA SER A 131 -21.19 -0.79 -1.47
C SER A 131 -20.39 0.45 -1.05
N SER A 132 -19.15 0.29 -0.57
CA SER A 132 -18.25 1.41 -0.29
C SER A 132 -17.86 2.18 -1.55
N GLY A 133 -17.70 1.49 -2.69
CA GLY A 133 -17.47 2.16 -3.98
C GLY A 133 -18.68 2.98 -4.43
N ALA A 134 -19.88 2.43 -4.27
CA ALA A 134 -21.13 3.13 -4.58
C ALA A 134 -21.34 4.38 -3.71
N SER A 135 -21.02 4.31 -2.41
CA SER A 135 -21.15 5.46 -1.51
C SER A 135 -20.16 6.59 -1.85
N VAL A 136 -18.93 6.25 -2.27
CA VAL A 136 -17.95 7.25 -2.76
C VAL A 136 -18.42 7.92 -4.04
N ILE A 137 -18.97 7.16 -5.01
CA ILE A 137 -19.53 7.73 -6.25
C ILE A 137 -20.68 8.68 -5.91
N TRP A 138 -21.53 8.33 -4.95
CA TRP A 138 -22.63 9.18 -4.50
C TRP A 138 -22.15 10.46 -3.78
N ALA A 139 -21.09 10.36 -2.97
CA ALA A 139 -20.51 11.51 -2.29
C ALA A 139 -19.76 12.48 -3.22
N HIS A 140 -19.30 12.01 -4.38
CA HIS A 140 -18.45 12.80 -5.28
C HIS A 140 -19.18 14.05 -5.85
N PRO A 141 -20.41 13.96 -6.40
CA PRO A 141 -21.18 15.14 -6.78
C PRO A 141 -21.51 16.08 -5.61
N ALA A 142 -21.75 15.54 -4.40
CA ALA A 142 -22.13 16.33 -3.22
C ALA A 142 -21.02 17.28 -2.73
N ARG A 143 -19.76 17.06 -3.14
CA ARG A 143 -18.62 17.94 -2.85
C ARG A 143 -18.40 19.01 -3.92
N MET A 144 -18.94 18.82 -5.14
CA MET A 144 -18.82 19.77 -6.24
C MET A 144 -20.00 20.76 -6.33
N ALA A 145 -21.07 20.51 -5.56
CA ALA A 145 -22.17 21.44 -5.30
C ALA A 145 -21.86 22.30 -4.07
#